data_AF-A0A5B9MMC2-F1
#
_entry.id   AF-A0A5B9MMC2-F1
#
_cell.length_a   1.000
_cell.length_b   1.000
_cell.length_c   1.000
_cell.angle_alpha   90.00
_cell.angle_beta   90.00
_cell.angle_gamma   90.00
#
_symmetry.space_group_name_H-M   'P 1'
#
loop_
_entity.id
_entity.type
_entity.pdbx_description
1 polymer ?
#
loop_
_entity_poly.entity_id
_entity_poly.type
_entity_poly.pdbx_seq_one_letter_code
_entity_poly.pdbx_strand_id
1 'polypeptide(L)'
;MLRIHPLFLALLPALLPVVTSAQQPIESTGRLHAILIGVDDYYRSTGLNYAGSDVRLLKETLQTHCRCDSVYVMTQQGSPRDQPDFAKVLGALRDELHLANNGNYDSLLVFFAGHGLIHPDDGSLFLAPGDFIPGLEKQTCIPIALVRELLAHCDHIRRKILILDSCHAGSKTDDREELRSQPTGGDIARQLGNPGGLITFASCRSEQSSIEWPQRRHGLVTFWMCVGLSGWADQEIDGRRDGQIQVGELHQFVSEMVASTLDLFALRKGVRHPQQPDLIAPASEHQTVIASVDHDSDSQAITSSLEKASRLIKLLRPEDAIVELENAMKLKPWDPEICAWKAKAHLHFYEKSKRSEHLETALADLDTAILLTEYLIENRGRRELSSDLRQYEIRREVLIADYPRVAR
;
A
#
# COMPACT_ATOMS: atom_id res chain seq x y z
N MET A 1 15.05 -80.43 25.27
CA MET A 1 14.80 -80.42 23.81
C MET A 1 13.31 -80.20 23.60
N LEU A 2 12.90 -79.01 23.15
CA LEU A 2 11.87 -78.83 22.12
C LEU A 2 11.86 -77.37 21.66
N ARG A 3 11.63 -77.18 20.37
CA ARG A 3 11.88 -75.98 19.56
C ARG A 3 10.68 -75.01 19.55
N ILE A 4 11.01 -73.72 19.66
CA ILE A 4 10.53 -72.51 18.94
C ILE A 4 9.24 -72.63 18.10
N HIS A 5 8.27 -71.71 18.34
CA HIS A 5 7.50 -70.94 17.32
C HIS A 5 6.71 -69.77 18.00
N PRO A 6 6.24 -68.72 17.29
CA PRO A 6 6.95 -67.43 17.19
C PRO A 6 6.13 -66.19 17.65
N LEU A 7 6.86 -65.06 17.77
CA LEU A 7 6.43 -63.66 17.60
C LEU A 7 4.95 -63.29 17.83
N PHE A 8 4.69 -62.64 18.97
CA PHE A 8 3.63 -61.63 19.10
C PHE A 8 4.31 -60.27 19.33
N LEU A 9 4.52 -59.51 18.26
CA LEU A 9 4.97 -58.12 18.33
C LEU A 9 3.72 -57.26 18.61
N ALA A 10 3.49 -56.90 19.87
CA ALA A 10 2.47 -55.92 20.22
C ALA A 10 2.96 -54.52 19.80
N LEU A 11 2.42 -54.00 18.70
CA LEU A 11 2.52 -52.59 18.32
C LEU A 11 1.73 -51.75 19.34
N LEU A 12 2.44 -51.18 20.31
CA LEU A 12 1.92 -50.05 21.08
C LEU A 12 1.96 -48.80 20.17
N PRO A 13 0.85 -48.09 19.97
CA PRO A 13 0.89 -46.81 19.28
C PRO A 13 1.66 -45.83 20.17
N ALA A 14 2.79 -45.33 19.67
CA ALA A 14 3.49 -44.21 20.27
C ALA A 14 2.55 -42.99 20.19
N LEU A 15 1.94 -42.62 21.31
CA LEU A 15 1.26 -41.35 21.49
C LEU A 15 2.33 -40.26 21.41
N LEU A 16 2.53 -39.70 20.21
CA LEU A 16 3.26 -38.46 20.06
C LEU A 16 2.44 -37.36 20.76
N PRO A 17 3.06 -36.52 21.61
CA PRO A 17 2.35 -35.40 22.20
C PRO A 17 1.89 -34.49 21.07
N VAL A 18 0.59 -34.20 21.02
CA VAL A 18 0.06 -33.09 20.24
C VAL A 18 0.70 -31.85 20.84
N VAL A 19 1.72 -31.31 20.17
CA VAL A 19 2.25 -29.99 20.48
C VAL A 19 1.18 -29.01 20.02
N THR A 20 0.30 -28.62 20.94
CA THR A 20 -0.54 -27.45 20.76
C THR A 20 0.40 -26.26 20.65
N SER A 21 0.53 -25.71 19.45
CA SER A 21 1.20 -24.44 19.21
C SER A 21 0.48 -23.38 20.04
N ALA A 22 1.09 -22.96 21.15
CA ALA A 22 0.64 -21.77 21.86
C ALA A 22 0.94 -20.59 20.92
N GLN A 23 -0.11 -19.95 20.41
CA GLN A 23 0.02 -18.66 19.71
C GLN A 23 0.86 -17.73 20.59
N GLN A 24 2.00 -17.30 20.05
CA GLN A 24 2.81 -16.27 20.70
C GLN A 24 1.92 -15.03 20.90
N PRO A 25 2.05 -14.32 22.04
CA PRO A 25 1.29 -13.10 22.23
C PRO A 25 1.58 -12.14 21.08
N ILE A 26 0.54 -11.59 20.44
CA ILE A 26 0.66 -10.54 19.43
C ILE A 26 1.53 -9.42 20.04
N GLU A 27 2.71 -9.16 19.48
CA GLU A 27 3.60 -8.11 19.99
C GLU A 27 2.86 -6.79 19.83
N SER A 28 2.65 -6.07 20.93
CA SER A 28 1.99 -4.78 20.85
C SER A 28 2.85 -3.84 20.01
N THR A 29 2.31 -3.33 18.91
CA THR A 29 2.93 -2.26 18.13
C THR A 29 3.01 -0.94 18.88
N GLY A 30 2.69 -0.91 20.18
CA GLY A 30 2.78 0.27 21.02
C GLY A 30 1.89 1.40 20.52
N ARG A 31 2.10 2.60 21.05
CA ARG A 31 1.37 3.79 20.63
C ARG A 31 2.02 4.42 19.39
N LEU A 32 1.22 4.69 18.37
CA LEU A 32 1.68 5.26 17.10
C LEU A 32 1.17 6.70 16.93
N HIS A 33 2.08 7.61 16.61
CA HIS A 33 1.75 8.94 16.13
C HIS A 33 2.20 9.10 14.67
N ALA A 34 1.28 9.54 13.81
CA ALA A 34 1.50 9.68 12.38
C ALA A 34 1.31 11.13 11.90
N ILE A 35 2.22 11.57 11.03
CA ILE A 35 2.15 12.86 10.31
C ILE A 35 1.98 12.52 8.83
N LEU A 36 0.82 12.85 8.26
CA LEU A 36 0.47 12.52 6.88
C LEU A 36 0.30 13.79 6.06
N ILE A 37 1.14 13.94 5.04
CA ILE A 37 1.19 15.12 4.18
C ILE A 37 0.90 14.69 2.74
N GLY A 38 -0.08 15.32 2.11
CA GLY A 38 -0.48 15.07 0.72
C GLY A 38 -0.59 16.38 -0.02
N VAL A 39 0.09 16.49 -1.17
CA VAL A 39 0.17 17.72 -1.95
C VAL A 39 -0.38 17.49 -3.35
N ASP A 40 -1.64 17.90 -3.56
CA ASP A 40 -2.32 17.83 -4.87
C ASP A 40 -2.02 19.07 -5.71
N ASP A 41 -2.28 20.26 -5.16
CA ASP A 41 -2.19 21.52 -5.91
C ASP A 41 -0.83 22.21 -5.72
N TYR A 42 -0.21 22.59 -6.84
CA TYR A 42 1.04 23.35 -6.89
C TYR A 42 0.84 24.69 -7.60
N TYR A 43 1.37 25.77 -7.04
CA TYR A 43 1.21 27.11 -7.62
C TYR A 43 2.04 27.32 -8.90
N ARG A 44 3.16 26.61 -9.03
CA ARG A 44 4.16 26.81 -10.10
C ARG A 44 4.55 25.51 -10.82
N SER A 45 3.76 24.46 -10.66
CA SER A 45 3.97 23.15 -11.30
C SER A 45 2.62 22.51 -11.61
N THR A 46 2.63 21.41 -12.36
CA THR A 46 1.44 20.61 -12.60
C THR A 46 0.96 19.96 -11.31
N GLY A 47 -0.36 20.01 -11.09
CA GLY A 47 -1.03 19.32 -10.00
C GLY A 47 -0.91 17.80 -10.08
N LEU A 48 -1.09 17.16 -8.93
CA LEU A 48 -1.40 15.74 -8.77
C LEU A 48 -2.90 15.60 -8.44
N ASN A 49 -3.44 14.41 -8.60
CA ASN A 49 -4.87 14.16 -8.46
C ASN A 49 -5.23 13.45 -7.15
N TYR A 50 -4.30 12.68 -6.59
CA TYR A 50 -4.63 11.69 -5.56
C TYR A 50 -3.78 11.71 -4.30
N ALA A 51 -2.83 12.62 -4.13
CA ALA A 51 -2.02 12.70 -2.91
C ALA A 51 -2.88 12.98 -1.66
N GLY A 52 -3.90 13.85 -1.76
CA GLY A 52 -4.87 14.05 -0.68
C GLY A 52 -5.80 12.85 -0.47
N SER A 53 -6.04 12.04 -1.50
CA SER A 53 -6.79 10.77 -1.39
C SER A 53 -5.97 9.69 -0.70
N ASP A 54 -4.68 9.61 -1.00
CA ASP A 54 -3.69 8.72 -0.40
C ASP A 54 -3.57 8.94 1.09
N VAL A 55 -3.47 10.20 1.53
CA VAL A 55 -3.48 10.56 2.96
C VAL A 55 -4.74 10.08 3.66
N ARG A 56 -5.91 10.21 3.04
CA ARG A 56 -7.18 9.76 3.63
C ARG A 56 -7.23 8.23 3.75
N LEU A 57 -6.85 7.51 2.71
CA LEU A 57 -6.81 6.05 2.71
C LEU A 57 -5.83 5.51 3.76
N LEU A 58 -4.62 6.07 3.80
CA LEU A 58 -3.62 5.66 4.78
C LEU A 58 -4.06 6.00 6.20
N LYS A 59 -4.65 7.17 6.44
CA LYS A 59 -5.23 7.51 7.75
C LYS A 59 -6.25 6.47 8.22
N GLU A 60 -7.23 6.15 7.37
CA GLU A 60 -8.26 5.16 7.70
C GLU A 60 -7.65 3.78 7.96
N THR A 61 -6.68 3.38 7.14
CA THR A 61 -5.95 2.11 7.29
C THR A 61 -5.18 2.07 8.61
N LEU A 62 -4.44 3.12 8.96
CA LEU A 62 -3.66 3.20 10.19
C LEU A 62 -4.55 3.16 11.44
N GLN A 63 -5.69 3.86 11.40
CA GLN A 63 -6.64 3.88 12.51
C GLN A 63 -7.36 2.53 12.67
N THR A 64 -7.64 1.84 11.57
CA THR A 64 -8.39 0.58 11.58
C THR A 64 -7.50 -0.63 11.88
N HIS A 65 -6.30 -0.69 11.29
CA HIS A 65 -5.46 -1.90 11.27
C HIS A 65 -4.13 -1.74 12.01
N CYS A 66 -3.66 -0.52 12.26
CA CYS A 66 -2.34 -0.30 12.84
C CYS A 66 -2.40 0.27 14.27
N ARG A 67 -3.60 0.38 14.86
CA ARG A 67 -3.85 0.97 16.19
C ARG A 67 -3.21 2.35 16.34
N CYS A 68 -3.39 3.22 15.35
CA CYS A 68 -2.86 4.57 15.39
C CYS A 68 -3.61 5.47 16.37
N ASP A 69 -2.93 5.92 17.42
CA ASP A 69 -3.49 6.77 18.48
C ASP A 69 -3.74 8.21 18.01
N SER A 70 -2.85 8.73 17.17
CA SER A 70 -2.84 10.14 16.80
C SER A 70 -2.37 10.32 15.37
N VAL A 71 -3.13 11.10 14.60
CA VAL A 71 -2.81 11.42 13.20
C VAL A 71 -2.92 12.92 12.98
N TYR A 72 -1.81 13.55 12.62
CA TYR A 72 -1.76 14.89 12.08
C TYR A 72 -1.84 14.84 10.55
N VAL A 73 -2.72 15.64 9.94
CA VAL A 73 -2.99 15.60 8.49
C VAL A 73 -2.80 16.97 7.87
N MET A 74 -2.09 17.02 6.75
CA MET A 74 -1.96 18.20 5.91
C MET A 74 -2.30 17.88 4.46
N THR A 75 -3.36 18.51 3.94
CA THR A 75 -3.75 18.43 2.52
C THR A 75 -4.43 19.73 2.11
N GLN A 76 -4.58 19.96 0.80
CA GLN A 76 -5.32 21.13 0.29
C GLN A 76 -6.79 21.15 0.74
N GLN A 77 -7.40 20.00 1.04
CA GLN A 77 -8.76 19.93 1.60
C GLN A 77 -8.82 20.22 3.11
N GLY A 78 -7.67 20.37 3.77
CA GLY A 78 -7.55 20.70 5.18
C GLY A 78 -7.89 22.15 5.50
N SER A 79 -7.84 22.51 6.78
CA SER A 79 -8.07 23.90 7.19
C SER A 79 -6.92 24.81 6.71
N PRO A 80 -7.07 26.16 6.73
CA PRO A 80 -6.00 27.06 6.27
C PRO A 80 -4.63 26.87 6.96
N ARG A 81 -4.61 26.37 8.20
CA ARG A 81 -3.38 26.02 8.94
C ARG A 81 -2.75 24.68 8.52
N ASP A 82 -3.54 23.79 7.92
CA ASP A 82 -3.14 22.45 7.51
C ASP A 82 -2.83 22.38 6.00
N GLN A 83 -2.79 23.53 5.33
CA GLN A 83 -2.36 23.63 3.93
C GLN A 83 -0.89 23.23 3.80
N PRO A 84 -0.51 22.41 2.80
CA PRO A 84 0.83 21.86 2.69
C PRO A 84 1.82 22.84 2.03
N ASP A 85 1.93 24.04 2.60
CA ASP A 85 2.90 25.08 2.21
C ASP A 85 4.21 24.90 2.98
N PHE A 86 5.35 25.33 2.42
CA PHE A 86 6.69 25.08 2.95
C PHE A 86 6.82 25.40 4.44
N ALA A 87 6.47 26.62 4.85
CA ALA A 87 6.61 27.04 6.24
C ALA A 87 5.72 26.24 7.21
N LYS A 88 4.50 25.88 6.76
CA LYS A 88 3.53 25.12 7.56
C LYS A 88 3.95 23.67 7.71
N VAL A 89 4.40 23.04 6.62
CA VAL A 89 4.86 21.65 6.67
C VAL A 89 6.12 21.54 7.52
N LEU A 90 7.09 22.44 7.36
CA LEU A 90 8.28 22.45 8.20
C LEU A 90 7.95 22.71 9.69
N GLY A 91 7.00 23.61 9.97
CA GLY A 91 6.50 23.86 11.32
C GLY A 91 5.84 22.63 11.92
N ALA A 92 4.88 22.03 11.21
CA ALA A 92 4.19 20.82 11.62
C ALA A 92 5.14 19.64 11.87
N LEU A 93 6.11 19.41 10.98
CA LEU A 93 7.12 18.37 11.20
C LEU A 93 7.89 18.59 12.50
N ARG A 94 8.32 19.82 12.79
CA ARG A 94 9.04 20.11 14.04
C ARG A 94 8.15 19.97 15.28
N ASP A 95 6.94 20.52 15.23
CA ASP A 95 6.04 20.57 16.36
C ASP A 95 5.50 19.18 16.70
N GLU A 96 5.04 18.41 15.72
CA GLU A 96 4.45 17.09 15.92
C GLU A 96 5.53 16.05 16.29
N LEU A 97 6.73 16.11 15.69
CA LEU A 97 7.83 15.23 16.10
C LEU A 97 8.31 15.56 17.51
N HIS A 98 8.38 16.84 17.89
CA HIS A 98 8.69 17.24 19.27
C HIS A 98 7.61 16.78 20.25
N LEU A 99 6.33 16.95 19.90
CA LEU A 99 5.21 16.48 20.72
C LEU A 99 5.26 14.97 20.91
N ALA A 100 5.50 14.21 19.84
CA ALA A 100 5.56 12.76 19.91
C ALA A 100 6.76 12.28 20.74
N ASN A 101 7.95 12.87 20.56
CA ASN A 101 9.16 12.49 21.27
C ASN A 101 9.10 12.79 22.78
N ASN A 102 8.31 13.78 23.19
CA ASN A 102 8.05 14.08 24.61
C ASN A 102 6.75 13.43 25.12
N GLY A 103 6.04 12.71 24.25
CA GLY A 103 4.84 11.96 24.58
C GLY A 103 5.14 10.50 24.91
N ASN A 104 4.09 9.75 25.24
CA ASN A 104 4.16 8.31 25.44
C ASN A 104 3.82 7.58 24.13
N TYR A 105 4.66 7.75 23.10
CA TYR A 105 4.54 7.03 21.83
C TYR A 105 5.73 6.09 21.63
N ASP A 106 5.49 4.91 21.06
CA ASP A 106 6.52 3.91 20.74
C ASP A 106 7.01 4.03 19.30
N SER A 107 6.13 4.56 18.44
CA SER A 107 6.34 4.62 16.99
C SER A 107 5.97 6.00 16.44
N LEU A 108 6.78 6.45 15.48
CA LEU A 108 6.52 7.63 14.67
C LEU A 108 6.43 7.24 13.20
N LEU A 109 5.45 7.77 12.49
CA LEU A 109 5.31 7.62 11.05
C LEU A 109 5.20 9.00 10.39
N VAL A 110 6.05 9.27 9.41
CA VAL A 110 5.89 10.41 8.50
C VAL A 110 5.58 9.86 7.12
N PHE A 111 4.46 10.29 6.55
CA PHE A 111 4.05 9.97 5.18
C PHE A 111 4.03 11.25 4.35
N PHE A 112 4.61 11.18 3.16
CA PHE A 112 4.52 12.25 2.17
C PHE A 112 4.08 11.68 0.81
N ALA A 113 2.99 12.21 0.26
CA ALA A 113 2.59 12.01 -1.13
C ALA A 113 2.65 13.33 -1.89
N GLY A 114 3.40 13.39 -2.98
CA GLY A 114 3.63 14.63 -3.72
C GLY A 114 4.80 14.57 -4.70
N HIS A 115 5.23 15.72 -5.20
CA HIS A 115 6.42 15.83 -6.04
C HIS A 115 7.69 15.67 -5.19
N GLY A 116 8.57 14.78 -5.64
CA GLY A 116 9.95 14.66 -5.17
C GLY A 116 10.87 15.33 -6.17
N LEU A 117 11.88 16.05 -5.69
CA LEU A 117 12.82 16.78 -6.54
C LEU A 117 14.25 16.34 -6.25
N ILE A 118 15.05 16.21 -7.31
CA ILE A 118 16.50 15.98 -7.21
C ILE A 118 17.19 17.26 -7.64
N HIS A 119 18.03 17.81 -6.76
CA HIS A 119 18.81 18.99 -7.09
C HIS A 119 19.91 18.64 -8.09
N PRO A 120 20.04 19.37 -9.21
CA PRO A 120 20.91 18.97 -10.33
C PRO A 120 22.40 18.99 -9.99
N ASP A 121 22.83 19.88 -9.10
CA ASP A 121 24.26 20.07 -8.82
C ASP A 121 24.86 19.03 -7.86
N ASP A 122 24.09 18.55 -6.88
CA ASP A 122 24.60 17.73 -5.77
C ASP A 122 23.77 16.46 -5.53
N GLY A 123 22.71 16.25 -6.30
CA GLY A 123 21.83 15.08 -6.19
C GLY A 123 20.95 15.07 -4.94
N SER A 124 20.90 16.17 -4.17
CA SER A 124 20.12 16.23 -2.94
C SER A 124 18.63 16.06 -3.22
N LEU A 125 17.95 15.28 -2.38
CA LEU A 125 16.52 14.98 -2.54
C LEU A 125 15.66 15.91 -1.69
N PHE A 126 14.56 16.39 -2.27
CA PHE A 126 13.60 17.30 -1.64
C PHE A 126 12.17 16.83 -1.83
N LEU A 127 11.32 17.14 -0.84
CA LEU A 127 9.86 17.06 -0.91
C LEU A 127 9.33 18.44 -1.26
N ALA A 128 8.47 18.54 -2.28
CA ALA A 128 7.94 19.81 -2.75
C ALA A 128 6.60 20.16 -2.07
N PRO A 129 6.53 21.26 -1.30
CA PRO A 129 5.26 21.82 -0.81
C PRO A 129 4.48 22.49 -1.95
N GLY A 130 3.20 22.81 -1.73
CA GLY A 130 2.33 23.38 -2.76
C GLY A 130 2.80 24.75 -3.30
N ASP A 131 3.53 25.51 -2.49
CA ASP A 131 4.07 26.84 -2.80
C ASP A 131 5.54 26.85 -3.25
N PHE A 132 6.12 25.68 -3.54
CA PHE A 132 7.53 25.61 -3.96
C PHE A 132 7.81 26.41 -5.24
N ILE A 133 9.07 26.82 -5.38
CA ILE A 133 9.55 27.57 -6.54
C ILE A 133 10.57 26.71 -7.31
N PRO A 134 10.26 26.28 -8.55
CA PRO A 134 11.22 25.59 -9.39
C PRO A 134 12.52 26.38 -9.55
N GLY A 135 13.66 25.71 -9.41
CA GLY A 135 15.01 26.30 -9.41
C GLY A 135 15.46 26.92 -8.08
N LEU A 136 14.60 26.93 -7.05
CA LEU A 136 14.92 27.36 -5.69
C LEU A 136 14.59 26.27 -4.66
N GLU A 137 14.87 25.01 -5.01
CA GLU A 137 14.52 23.83 -4.21
C GLU A 137 15.14 23.91 -2.80
N LYS A 138 16.39 24.39 -2.70
CA LYS A 138 17.10 24.55 -1.42
C LYS A 138 16.43 25.54 -0.47
N GLN A 139 15.66 26.49 -0.98
CA GLN A 139 15.01 27.54 -0.19
C GLN A 139 13.52 27.30 0.03
N THR A 140 12.87 26.55 -0.86
CA THR A 140 11.41 26.44 -0.92
C THR A 140 10.89 25.01 -0.81
N CYS A 141 11.76 24.01 -0.77
CA CYS A 141 11.42 22.61 -0.57
C CYS A 141 12.03 22.06 0.72
N ILE A 142 11.51 20.92 1.17
CA ILE A 142 11.95 20.28 2.42
C ILE A 142 13.00 19.23 2.06
N PRO A 143 14.25 19.35 2.50
CA PRO A 143 15.25 18.31 2.26
C PRO A 143 14.83 17.00 2.93
N ILE A 144 14.86 15.87 2.21
CA ILE A 144 14.57 14.56 2.81
C ILE A 144 15.56 14.26 3.94
N ALA A 145 16.82 14.68 3.77
CA ALA A 145 17.84 14.60 4.82
C ALA A 145 17.42 15.28 6.12
N LEU A 146 16.74 16.43 6.06
CA LEU A 146 16.22 17.14 7.23
C LEU A 146 15.10 16.34 7.91
N VAL A 147 14.16 15.78 7.15
CA VAL A 147 13.08 14.95 7.75
C VAL A 147 13.67 13.76 8.49
N ARG A 148 14.65 13.09 7.89
CA ARG A 148 15.35 11.96 8.51
C ARG A 148 16.14 12.37 9.73
N GLU A 149 16.83 13.51 9.68
CA GLU A 149 17.52 14.08 10.82
C GLU A 149 16.54 14.35 11.97
N LEU A 150 15.38 14.98 11.71
CA LEU A 150 14.38 15.23 12.74
C LEU A 150 13.85 13.93 13.37
N LEU A 151 13.58 12.91 12.56
CA LEU A 151 13.18 11.57 13.05
C LEU A 151 14.30 10.90 13.86
N ALA A 152 15.55 11.05 13.44
CA ALA A 152 16.71 10.48 14.12
C ALA A 152 16.82 11.00 15.55
N HIS A 153 16.62 12.30 15.75
CA HIS A 153 16.68 13.00 17.04
C HIS A 153 15.49 12.70 17.96
N CYS A 154 14.53 11.89 17.53
CA CYS A 154 13.47 11.38 18.41
C CYS A 154 14.00 10.21 19.24
N ASP A 155 14.89 10.48 20.19
CA ASP A 155 15.64 9.46 20.95
C ASP A 155 14.75 8.54 21.81
N HIS A 156 13.57 8.99 22.20
CA HIS A 156 12.64 8.21 23.03
C HIS A 156 11.71 7.31 22.21
N ILE A 157 11.74 7.45 20.88
CA ILE A 157 10.90 6.68 19.97
C ILE A 157 11.64 5.44 19.48
N ARG A 158 11.06 4.26 19.73
CA ARG A 158 11.66 2.97 19.34
C ARG A 158 11.66 2.78 17.82
N ARG A 159 10.56 3.10 17.13
CA ARG A 159 10.41 2.90 15.68
C ARG A 159 10.11 4.21 14.98
N LYS A 160 10.92 4.54 13.98
CA LYS A 160 10.72 5.72 13.12
C LYS A 160 10.50 5.23 11.71
N ILE A 161 9.37 5.60 11.11
CA ILE A 161 8.97 5.15 9.78
C ILE A 161 8.81 6.39 8.91
N LEU A 162 9.45 6.38 7.75
CA LEU A 162 9.28 7.38 6.70
C LEU A 162 8.72 6.68 5.47
N ILE A 163 7.60 7.14 4.94
CA ILE A 163 7.01 6.63 3.70
C ILE A 163 6.94 7.78 2.70
N LEU A 164 7.56 7.57 1.55
CA LEU A 164 7.64 8.55 0.47
C LEU A 164 6.92 8.01 -0.76
N ASP A 165 5.72 8.51 -1.03
CA ASP A 165 5.05 8.31 -2.31
C ASP A 165 5.27 9.53 -3.21
N SER A 166 6.50 9.64 -3.71
CA SER A 166 6.92 10.78 -4.53
C SER A 166 7.67 10.35 -5.76
N CYS A 167 7.35 10.96 -6.90
CA CYS A 167 8.15 10.81 -8.11
C CYS A 167 9.52 11.47 -7.91
N HIS A 168 10.62 10.73 -8.11
CA HIS A 168 11.98 11.30 -8.10
C HIS A 168 12.45 11.75 -9.49
N ALA A 169 11.57 11.67 -10.49
CA ALA A 169 11.87 12.17 -11.83
C ALA A 169 12.03 13.69 -11.78
N GLY A 170 13.28 14.14 -11.67
CA GLY A 170 13.68 15.53 -11.87
C GLY A 170 12.88 16.10 -13.03
N SER A 171 12.20 17.21 -12.74
CA SER A 171 11.28 17.93 -13.61
C SER A 171 11.49 17.62 -15.09
N LYS A 172 10.65 16.77 -15.68
CA LYS A 172 10.46 16.80 -17.13
C LYS A 172 9.67 18.06 -17.45
N THR A 173 10.34 19.20 -17.41
CA THR A 173 9.97 20.34 -18.24
C THR A 173 10.21 19.91 -19.69
N ASP A 174 9.20 20.10 -20.53
CA ASP A 174 9.15 19.75 -21.95
C ASP A 174 10.50 19.73 -22.69
N ASP A 175 10.69 18.66 -23.47
CA ASP A 175 11.43 18.60 -24.72
C ASP A 175 12.65 19.53 -24.86
N ARG A 176 13.72 19.23 -24.11
CA ARG A 176 15.15 19.31 -24.49
C ARG A 176 16.00 19.33 -23.21
N GLU A 177 16.68 18.22 -22.93
CA GLU A 177 18.13 18.18 -22.66
C GLU A 177 18.55 16.79 -22.12
N GLU A 178 19.31 16.12 -22.97
CA GLU A 178 20.45 15.23 -22.72
C GLU A 178 20.72 14.73 -21.29
N LEU A 179 20.67 13.40 -21.17
CA LEU A 179 21.63 12.52 -20.48
C LEU A 179 22.63 13.26 -19.56
N ARG A 180 22.17 13.64 -18.37
CA ARG A 180 23.05 13.90 -17.24
C ARG A 180 22.93 12.74 -16.27
N SER A 181 24.09 12.20 -15.90
CA SER A 181 24.25 11.07 -14.99
C SER A 181 23.42 11.27 -13.74
N GLN A 182 22.33 10.51 -13.65
CA GLN A 182 21.46 10.54 -12.51
C GLN A 182 22.14 9.75 -11.36
N PRO A 183 22.04 10.22 -10.10
CA PRO A 183 22.61 9.51 -8.96
C PRO A 183 22.00 8.12 -8.86
N THR A 184 22.84 7.09 -8.69
CA THR A 184 22.36 5.72 -8.62
C THR A 184 21.63 5.49 -7.29
N GLY A 185 20.71 4.52 -7.22
CA GLY A 185 20.06 4.13 -5.95
C GLY A 185 21.06 3.81 -4.80
N GLY A 186 22.31 3.47 -5.12
CA GLY A 186 23.39 3.29 -4.15
C GLY A 186 23.92 4.58 -3.51
N ASP A 187 23.83 5.72 -4.20
CA ASP A 187 24.26 7.04 -3.69
C ASP A 187 23.25 7.60 -2.69
N ILE A 188 21.97 7.30 -2.91
CA ILE A 188 20.88 7.61 -1.99
C ILE A 188 20.98 6.74 -0.73
N ALA A 189 21.13 5.42 -0.86
CA ALA A 189 21.34 4.54 0.30
C ALA A 189 22.54 4.96 1.17
N ARG A 190 23.60 5.54 0.57
CA ARG A 190 24.80 6.04 1.26
C ARG A 190 24.59 7.41 1.93
N GLN A 191 23.85 8.33 1.31
CA GLN A 191 23.41 9.57 1.98
C GLN A 191 22.37 9.30 3.07
N LEU A 192 21.67 8.18 2.97
CA LEU A 192 20.64 7.72 3.90
C LEU A 192 21.19 6.80 5.01
N GLY A 193 22.44 6.95 5.43
CA GLY A 193 23.00 6.22 6.59
C GLY A 193 22.02 6.23 7.78
N ASN A 194 21.83 5.07 8.42
CA ASN A 194 20.70 4.83 9.32
C ASN A 194 21.02 5.25 10.77
N PRO A 195 20.42 6.33 11.30
CA PRO A 195 20.31 6.50 12.75
C PRO A 195 19.40 5.37 13.26
N GLY A 196 19.84 4.62 14.27
CA GLY A 196 19.18 3.39 14.71
C GLY A 196 17.65 3.52 14.82
N GLY A 197 16.91 2.57 14.23
CA GLY A 197 15.45 2.50 14.27
C GLY A 197 14.68 3.28 13.19
N LEU A 198 15.35 3.94 12.22
CA LEU A 198 14.67 4.55 11.06
C LEU A 198 14.51 3.55 9.91
N ILE A 199 13.27 3.40 9.46
CA ILE A 199 12.84 2.58 8.32
C ILE A 199 12.27 3.54 7.27
N THR A 200 12.72 3.44 6.01
CA THR A 200 12.19 4.27 4.92
C THR A 200 11.65 3.43 3.78
N PHE A 201 10.36 3.59 3.46
CA PHE A 201 9.74 3.07 2.24
C PHE A 201 9.70 4.18 1.19
N ALA A 202 10.14 3.89 -0.04
CA ALA A 202 10.00 4.78 -1.18
C ALA A 202 9.18 4.09 -2.29
N SER A 203 8.27 4.82 -2.93
CA SER A 203 7.39 4.25 -3.95
C SER A 203 8.08 3.90 -5.26
N CYS A 204 9.26 4.45 -5.50
CA CYS A 204 10.09 4.12 -6.65
C CYS A 204 11.57 4.32 -6.34
N ARG A 205 12.44 3.72 -7.17
CA ARG A 205 13.87 4.06 -7.18
C ARG A 205 14.09 5.46 -7.77
N SER A 206 15.28 6.02 -7.58
CA SER A 206 15.63 7.39 -8.03
C SER A 206 15.38 7.66 -9.52
N GLU A 207 15.63 6.68 -10.38
CA GLU A 207 15.47 6.76 -11.84
C GLU A 207 14.02 6.62 -12.32
N GLN A 208 13.09 6.45 -11.39
CA GLN A 208 11.72 6.05 -11.68
C GLN A 208 10.70 7.12 -11.23
N SER A 209 9.48 7.02 -11.74
CA SER A 209 8.35 7.84 -11.34
C SER A 209 7.33 7.00 -10.61
N SER A 210 6.68 7.57 -9.59
CA SER A 210 5.49 6.97 -9.00
C SER A 210 4.28 7.18 -9.91
N ILE A 211 3.41 6.18 -9.99
CA ILE A 211 2.24 6.20 -10.87
C ILE A 211 0.98 6.45 -10.06
N GLU A 212 0.18 7.42 -10.49
CA GLU A 212 -1.22 7.54 -10.08
C GLU A 212 -2.07 6.47 -10.78
N TRP A 213 -2.98 5.82 -10.05
CA TRP A 213 -3.94 4.85 -10.57
C TRP A 213 -5.36 5.45 -10.56
N PRO A 214 -5.82 6.10 -11.66
CA PRO A 214 -7.06 6.86 -11.67
C PRO A 214 -8.31 6.06 -11.29
N GLN A 215 -8.36 4.80 -11.71
CA GLN A 215 -9.49 3.91 -11.41
C GLN A 215 -9.57 3.53 -9.94
N ARG A 216 -8.45 3.61 -9.22
CA ARG A 216 -8.40 3.50 -7.76
C ARG A 216 -8.45 4.85 -7.05
N ARG A 217 -8.16 5.95 -7.76
CA ARG A 217 -8.07 7.31 -7.22
C ARG A 217 -7.01 7.44 -6.13
N HIS A 218 -5.90 6.72 -6.31
CA HIS A 218 -4.78 6.62 -5.38
C HIS A 218 -3.45 6.47 -6.13
N GLY A 219 -2.34 6.80 -5.49
CA GLY A 219 -1.01 6.34 -5.90
C GLY A 219 -0.94 4.81 -5.88
N LEU A 220 -0.29 4.22 -6.88
CA LEU A 220 -0.23 2.76 -7.05
C LEU A 220 0.41 2.08 -5.82
N VAL A 221 1.48 2.66 -5.27
CA VAL A 221 2.15 2.14 -4.09
C VAL A 221 1.33 2.39 -2.84
N THR A 222 0.81 3.59 -2.63
CA THR A 222 -0.03 3.86 -1.45
C THR A 222 -1.25 2.92 -1.41
N PHE A 223 -1.89 2.67 -2.55
CA PHE A 223 -2.98 1.71 -2.67
C PHE A 223 -2.57 0.32 -2.16
N TRP A 224 -1.52 -0.28 -2.74
CA TRP A 224 -1.10 -1.62 -2.35
C TRP A 224 -0.51 -1.69 -0.95
N MET A 225 0.12 -0.62 -0.47
CA MET A 225 0.58 -0.52 0.91
C MET A 225 -0.59 -0.59 1.88
N CYS A 226 -1.68 0.12 1.60
CA CYS A 226 -2.88 0.07 2.45
C CYS A 226 -3.55 -1.31 2.40
N VAL A 227 -3.63 -1.94 1.22
CA VAL A 227 -4.11 -3.34 1.09
C VAL A 227 -3.26 -4.28 1.96
N GLY A 228 -1.93 -4.13 1.89
CA GLY A 228 -0.98 -4.91 2.68
C GLY A 228 -1.21 -4.74 4.18
N LEU A 229 -1.25 -3.49 4.66
CA LEU A 229 -1.50 -3.13 6.06
C LEU A 229 -2.88 -3.59 6.58
N SER A 230 -3.86 -3.78 5.69
CA SER A 230 -5.16 -4.39 6.03
C SER A 230 -5.10 -5.91 6.25
N GLY A 231 -3.92 -6.55 6.19
CA GLY A 231 -3.72 -7.96 6.53
C GLY A 231 -3.29 -8.86 5.37
N TRP A 232 -3.15 -8.31 4.17
CA TRP A 232 -2.66 -9.07 3.02
C TRP A 232 -1.15 -9.27 3.06
N ALA A 233 -0.43 -8.35 3.71
CA ALA A 233 1.01 -8.46 3.90
C ALA A 233 1.42 -9.39 5.06
N ASP A 234 0.49 -9.88 5.89
CA ASP A 234 0.79 -10.94 6.86
C ASP A 234 1.01 -12.25 6.07
N GLN A 235 2.28 -12.56 5.82
CA GLN A 235 2.72 -13.67 4.98
C GLN A 235 3.24 -14.81 5.86
N GLU A 236 3.62 -15.92 5.23
CA GLU A 236 4.46 -16.95 5.86
C GLU A 236 5.96 -16.72 5.55
N ILE A 237 6.43 -15.47 5.46
CA ILE A 237 7.87 -15.20 5.15
C ILE A 237 8.79 -15.74 6.27
N ASP A 238 8.27 -15.92 7.49
CA ASP A 238 8.91 -16.62 8.60
C ASP A 238 8.24 -17.96 9.00
N GLY A 239 7.31 -18.44 8.17
CA GLY A 239 6.55 -19.67 8.42
C GLY A 239 5.39 -19.53 9.40
N ARG A 240 4.92 -18.31 9.72
CA ARG A 240 3.77 -18.10 10.61
C ARG A 240 2.87 -16.96 10.11
N ARG A 241 1.59 -17.25 9.93
CA ARG A 241 0.54 -16.24 9.88
C ARG A 241 0.10 -15.90 11.31
N ASP A 242 0.83 -15.00 11.94
CA ASP A 242 0.72 -14.75 13.38
C ASP A 242 -0.11 -13.51 13.75
N GLY A 243 -0.71 -12.86 12.75
CA GLY A 243 -1.49 -11.63 12.95
C GLY A 243 -0.62 -10.38 13.04
N GLN A 244 0.65 -10.47 12.67
CA GLN A 244 1.58 -9.34 12.67
C GLN A 244 2.08 -9.10 11.25
N ILE A 245 2.22 -7.83 10.88
CA ILE A 245 2.82 -7.42 9.61
C ILE A 245 4.17 -6.82 9.94
N GLN A 246 5.23 -7.44 9.43
CA GLN A 246 6.60 -6.96 9.57
C GLN A 246 6.99 -6.08 8.36
N VAL A 247 8.01 -5.24 8.54
CA VAL A 247 8.55 -4.36 7.49
C VAL A 247 8.89 -5.13 6.21
N GLY A 248 9.58 -6.26 6.35
CA GLY A 248 9.99 -7.09 5.21
C GLY A 248 8.80 -7.68 4.46
N GLU A 249 7.75 -8.09 5.18
CA GLU A 249 6.57 -8.67 4.57
C GLU A 249 5.75 -7.65 3.81
N LEU A 250 5.57 -6.45 4.39
CA LEU A 250 4.92 -5.35 3.68
C LEU A 250 5.70 -4.95 2.43
N HIS A 251 7.03 -4.84 2.52
CA HIS A 251 7.84 -4.49 1.35
C HIS A 251 7.74 -5.53 0.24
N GLN A 252 7.82 -6.82 0.58
CA GLN A 252 7.69 -7.92 -0.38
C GLN A 252 6.30 -7.90 -1.04
N PHE A 253 5.23 -7.85 -0.23
CA PHE A 253 3.86 -7.79 -0.73
C PHE A 253 3.65 -6.63 -1.69
N VAL A 254 4.02 -5.41 -1.28
CA VAL A 254 3.83 -4.21 -2.10
C VAL A 254 4.65 -4.29 -3.39
N SER A 255 5.89 -4.79 -3.33
CA SER A 255 6.75 -4.94 -4.50
C SER A 255 6.17 -5.91 -5.53
N GLU A 256 5.66 -7.05 -5.07
CA GLU A 256 5.00 -8.06 -5.91
C GLU A 256 3.74 -7.49 -6.58
N MET A 257 2.84 -6.89 -5.79
CA MET A 257 1.58 -6.38 -6.30
C MET A 257 1.76 -5.20 -7.26
N VAL A 258 2.73 -4.32 -7.00
CA VAL A 258 3.08 -3.23 -7.92
C VAL A 258 3.61 -3.80 -9.24
N ALA A 259 4.53 -4.77 -9.20
CA ALA A 259 5.08 -5.39 -10.41
C ALA A 259 3.98 -6.06 -11.25
N SER A 260 3.12 -6.87 -10.62
CA SER A 260 2.04 -7.57 -11.32
C SER A 260 0.98 -6.59 -11.86
N THR A 261 0.68 -5.50 -11.13
CA THR A 261 -0.22 -4.45 -11.63
C THR A 261 0.36 -3.75 -12.86
N LEU A 262 1.65 -3.44 -12.84
CA LEU A 262 2.35 -2.82 -13.98
C LEU A 262 2.35 -3.74 -15.21
N ASP A 263 2.45 -5.05 -15.02
CA ASP A 263 2.36 -6.02 -16.11
C ASP A 263 0.94 -6.02 -16.71
N LEU A 264 -0.11 -5.99 -15.88
CA LEU A 264 -1.49 -5.83 -16.36
C LEU A 264 -1.72 -4.50 -17.10
N PHE A 265 -1.09 -3.41 -16.66
CA PHE A 265 -1.14 -2.12 -17.36
C PHE A 265 -0.41 -2.18 -18.71
N ALA A 266 0.75 -2.83 -18.75
CA ALA A 266 1.54 -2.99 -19.97
C ALA A 266 0.76 -3.79 -21.04
N LEU A 267 0.03 -4.82 -20.63
CA LEU A 267 -0.86 -5.58 -21.53
C LEU A 267 -1.94 -4.71 -22.19
N ARG A 268 -2.40 -3.64 -21.53
CA ARG A 268 -3.42 -2.72 -22.06
C ARG A 268 -2.83 -1.58 -22.88
N LYS A 269 -1.75 -0.96 -22.38
CA LYS A 269 -1.16 0.26 -22.96
C LYS A 269 -0.02 -0.03 -23.95
N GLY A 270 0.47 -1.27 -24.01
CA GLY A 270 1.60 -1.67 -24.85
C GLY A 270 2.96 -1.14 -24.39
N VAL A 271 3.02 -0.48 -23.22
CA VAL A 271 4.25 0.10 -22.65
C VAL A 271 4.30 -0.22 -21.16
N ARG A 272 5.45 -0.72 -20.70
CA ARG A 272 5.71 -0.98 -19.29
C ARG A 272 6.35 0.25 -18.65
N HIS A 273 5.69 0.80 -17.64
CA HIS A 273 6.26 1.86 -16.83
C HIS A 273 7.21 1.25 -15.78
N PRO A 274 8.47 1.72 -15.67
CA PRO A 274 9.38 1.23 -14.65
C PRO A 274 9.06 1.90 -13.30
N GLN A 275 8.53 1.13 -12.36
CA GLN A 275 8.37 1.52 -10.96
C GLN A 275 8.63 0.29 -10.07
N GLN A 276 9.51 0.43 -9.11
CA GLN A 276 9.84 -0.60 -8.12
C GLN A 276 9.92 0.04 -6.73
N PRO A 277 9.07 -0.38 -5.78
CA PRO A 277 9.16 0.07 -4.39
C PRO A 277 10.52 -0.27 -3.79
N ASP A 278 11.05 0.63 -2.98
CA ASP A 278 12.34 0.47 -2.32
C ASP A 278 12.21 0.56 -0.80
N LEU A 279 13.09 -0.18 -0.11
CA LEU A 279 13.15 -0.21 1.35
C LEU A 279 14.59 0.12 1.79
N ILE A 280 14.74 1.26 2.44
CA ILE A 280 15.99 1.67 3.07
C ILE A 280 15.87 1.40 4.57
N ALA A 281 16.32 0.22 4.97
CA ALA A 281 16.46 -0.20 6.36
C ALA A 281 17.59 -1.26 6.47
N PRO A 282 18.28 -1.37 7.62
CA PRO A 282 19.17 -2.49 7.87
C PRO A 282 18.35 -3.78 7.97
N ALA A 283 18.96 -4.90 7.58
CA ALA A 283 18.28 -6.20 7.57
C ALA A 283 17.67 -6.59 8.93
N SER A 284 18.25 -6.12 10.04
CA SER A 284 17.73 -6.33 11.39
C SER A 284 16.33 -5.73 11.63
N GLU A 285 15.96 -4.70 10.86
CA GLU A 285 14.65 -4.04 10.97
C GLU A 285 13.58 -4.69 10.11
N HIS A 286 13.92 -5.69 9.29
CA HIS A 286 12.92 -6.37 8.45
C HIS A 286 11.89 -7.14 9.29
N GLN A 287 12.29 -7.59 10.48
CA GLN A 287 11.42 -8.27 11.45
C GLN A 287 10.61 -7.30 12.32
N THR A 288 10.80 -5.99 12.14
CA THR A 288 10.10 -4.99 12.92
C THR A 288 8.61 -5.01 12.56
N VAL A 289 7.76 -5.26 13.55
CA VAL A 289 6.31 -5.28 13.41
C VAL A 289 5.81 -3.84 13.25
N ILE A 290 4.99 -3.59 12.23
CA ILE A 290 4.42 -2.27 11.90
C ILE A 290 2.90 -2.22 12.02
N ALA A 291 2.23 -3.37 11.93
CA ALA A 291 0.79 -3.47 12.14
C ALA A 291 0.43 -4.83 12.74
N SER A 292 -0.74 -4.92 13.36
CA SER A 292 -1.29 -6.17 13.86
C SER A 292 -2.72 -6.30 13.37
N VAL A 293 -3.02 -7.42 12.74
CA VAL A 293 -4.31 -7.72 12.13
C VAL A 293 -5.02 -8.81 12.90
N ASP A 294 -6.32 -8.62 13.07
CA ASP A 294 -7.20 -9.68 13.53
C ASP A 294 -7.62 -10.52 12.33
N HIS A 295 -7.43 -11.84 12.41
CA HIS A 295 -7.80 -12.77 11.34
C HIS A 295 -9.27 -13.21 11.42
N ASP A 296 -9.98 -12.89 12.51
CA ASP A 296 -11.38 -13.25 12.71
C ASP A 296 -12.31 -12.37 11.86
N SER A 297 -12.42 -12.71 10.58
CA SER A 297 -13.48 -12.17 9.72
C SER A 297 -14.79 -12.94 9.93
N ASP A 298 -15.90 -12.24 10.18
CA ASP A 298 -17.25 -12.83 10.24
C ASP A 298 -17.66 -13.33 8.85
N SER A 299 -17.29 -14.57 8.56
CA SER A 299 -17.54 -15.22 7.27
C SER A 299 -19.03 -15.29 6.93
N GLN A 300 -19.91 -15.39 7.95
CA GLN A 300 -21.35 -15.43 7.74
C GLN A 300 -21.91 -14.07 7.32
N ALA A 301 -21.42 -12.98 7.94
CA ALA A 301 -21.79 -11.63 7.54
C ALA A 301 -21.41 -11.34 6.07
N ILE A 302 -20.22 -11.77 5.65
CA ILE A 302 -19.74 -11.57 4.27
C ILE A 302 -20.61 -12.34 3.27
N THR A 303 -20.90 -13.62 3.52
CA THR A 303 -21.78 -14.41 2.66
C THR A 303 -23.15 -13.76 2.52
N SER A 304 -23.72 -13.27 3.63
CA SER A 304 -25.00 -12.55 3.61
C SER A 304 -24.94 -11.28 2.74
N SER A 305 -23.88 -10.48 2.85
CA SER A 305 -23.71 -9.28 2.03
C SER A 305 -23.53 -9.60 0.54
N LEU A 306 -22.78 -10.64 0.19
CA LEU A 306 -22.63 -11.09 -1.20
C LEU A 306 -23.95 -11.58 -1.80
N GLU A 307 -24.74 -12.35 -1.05
CA GLU A 307 -26.08 -12.76 -1.48
C GLU A 307 -27.00 -11.55 -1.72
N LYS A 308 -26.96 -10.57 -0.81
CA LYS A 308 -27.75 -9.35 -0.91
C LYS A 308 -27.33 -8.52 -2.13
N ALA A 309 -26.04 -8.30 -2.33
CA ALA A 309 -25.50 -7.60 -3.50
C ALA A 309 -25.90 -8.30 -4.81
N SER A 310 -25.82 -9.63 -4.86
CA SER A 310 -26.26 -10.45 -6.00
C SER A 310 -27.74 -10.24 -6.33
N ARG A 311 -28.62 -10.19 -5.31
CA ARG A 311 -30.04 -9.88 -5.49
C ARG A 311 -30.25 -8.45 -5.99
N LEU A 312 -29.54 -7.47 -5.44
CA LEU A 312 -29.64 -6.06 -5.82
C LEU A 312 -29.23 -5.83 -7.28
N ILE A 313 -28.15 -6.45 -7.75
CA ILE A 313 -27.72 -6.39 -9.15
C ILE A 313 -28.79 -7.00 -10.08
N LYS A 314 -29.39 -8.15 -9.70
CA LYS A 314 -30.49 -8.76 -10.47
C LYS A 314 -31.74 -7.86 -10.53
N LEU A 315 -31.96 -7.05 -9.51
CA LEU A 315 -33.04 -6.07 -9.44
C LEU A 315 -32.69 -4.72 -10.11
N LEU A 316 -31.57 -4.64 -10.84
CA LEU A 316 -31.10 -3.42 -11.52
C LEU A 316 -30.85 -2.26 -10.55
N ARG A 317 -30.41 -2.56 -9.32
CA ARG A 317 -30.02 -1.60 -8.27
C ARG A 317 -28.51 -1.70 -7.96
N PRO A 318 -27.63 -1.39 -8.91
CA PRO A 318 -26.19 -1.54 -8.73
C PRO A 318 -25.62 -0.53 -7.72
N GLU A 319 -26.24 0.65 -7.52
CA GLU A 319 -25.84 1.66 -6.52
C GLU A 319 -25.85 1.04 -5.12
N ASP A 320 -26.98 0.42 -4.78
CA ASP A 320 -27.19 -0.20 -3.47
C ASP A 320 -26.32 -1.45 -3.30
N ALA A 321 -26.04 -2.15 -4.40
CA ALA A 321 -25.13 -3.29 -4.39
C ALA A 321 -23.70 -2.83 -4.07
N ILE A 322 -23.23 -1.73 -4.65
CA ILE A 322 -21.91 -1.16 -4.34
C ILE A 322 -21.83 -0.78 -2.86
N VAL A 323 -22.83 -0.09 -2.31
CA VAL A 323 -22.85 0.29 -0.88
C VAL A 323 -22.79 -0.96 0.01
N GLU A 324 -23.54 -2.01 -0.33
CA GLU A 324 -23.48 -3.28 0.40
C GLU A 324 -22.09 -3.92 0.33
N LEU A 325 -21.46 -3.92 -0.84
CA LEU A 325 -20.12 -4.47 -1.05
C LEU A 325 -19.04 -3.64 -0.36
N GLU A 326 -19.19 -2.32 -0.28
CA GLU A 326 -18.29 -1.44 0.49
C GLU A 326 -18.38 -1.71 1.99
N ASN A 327 -19.57 -2.01 2.51
CA ASN A 327 -19.71 -2.45 3.89
C ASN A 327 -19.08 -3.83 4.12
N ALA A 328 -19.25 -4.77 3.19
CA ALA A 328 -18.57 -6.06 3.25
C ALA A 328 -17.04 -5.90 3.20
N MET A 329 -16.54 -4.93 2.41
CA MET A 329 -15.11 -4.61 2.31
C MET A 329 -14.52 -4.15 3.64
N LYS A 330 -15.31 -3.51 4.52
CA LYS A 330 -14.86 -3.14 5.87
C LYS A 330 -14.70 -4.35 6.79
N LEU A 331 -15.49 -5.40 6.57
CA LEU A 331 -15.43 -6.65 7.34
C LEU A 331 -14.29 -7.56 6.87
N LYS A 332 -14.07 -7.62 5.56
CA LYS A 332 -12.97 -8.37 4.95
C LYS A 332 -12.31 -7.53 3.85
N PRO A 333 -11.32 -6.72 4.22
CA PRO A 333 -10.63 -5.82 3.31
C PRO A 333 -10.06 -6.56 2.10
N TRP A 334 -10.40 -6.04 0.92
CA TRP A 334 -9.90 -6.47 -0.38
C TRP A 334 -10.15 -7.94 -0.72
N ASP A 335 -11.21 -8.55 -0.18
CA ASP A 335 -11.59 -9.91 -0.58
C ASP A 335 -11.81 -10.00 -2.11
N PRO A 336 -11.20 -10.99 -2.80
CA PRO A 336 -11.29 -11.09 -4.26
C PRO A 336 -12.71 -11.28 -4.78
N GLU A 337 -13.57 -11.99 -4.03
CA GLU A 337 -14.96 -12.21 -4.42
C GLU A 337 -15.75 -10.91 -4.33
N ILE A 338 -15.55 -10.13 -3.26
CA ILE A 338 -16.15 -8.79 -3.11
C ILE A 338 -15.71 -7.90 -4.28
N CYS A 339 -14.42 -7.90 -4.64
CA CYS A 339 -13.89 -7.13 -5.78
C CYS A 339 -14.56 -7.56 -7.09
N ALA A 340 -14.69 -8.86 -7.35
CA ALA A 340 -15.35 -9.38 -8.54
C ALA A 340 -16.85 -9.00 -8.61
N TRP A 341 -17.54 -8.96 -7.47
CA TRP A 341 -18.94 -8.49 -7.41
C TRP A 341 -19.05 -6.98 -7.63
N LYS A 342 -18.11 -6.18 -7.14
CA LYS A 342 -18.07 -4.73 -7.43
C LYS A 342 -17.87 -4.49 -8.93
N ALA A 343 -16.96 -5.23 -9.56
CA ALA A 343 -16.78 -5.16 -11.00
C ALA A 343 -18.09 -5.43 -11.77
N LYS A 344 -18.85 -6.43 -11.32
CA LYS A 344 -20.16 -6.75 -11.91
C LYS A 344 -21.18 -5.63 -11.73
N ALA A 345 -21.21 -4.98 -10.56
CA ALA A 345 -22.10 -3.84 -10.32
C ALA A 345 -21.74 -2.65 -11.22
N HIS A 346 -20.45 -2.31 -11.32
CA HIS A 346 -19.97 -1.26 -12.22
C HIS A 346 -20.23 -1.56 -13.69
N LEU A 347 -20.09 -2.82 -14.11
CA LEU A 347 -20.44 -3.22 -15.47
C LEU A 347 -21.91 -2.96 -15.78
N HIS A 348 -22.81 -3.22 -14.82
CA HIS A 348 -24.23 -2.93 -15.00
C HIS A 348 -24.51 -1.43 -15.13
N PHE A 349 -23.82 -0.59 -14.36
CA PHE A 349 -23.86 0.86 -14.54
C PHE A 349 -23.39 1.29 -15.92
N TYR A 350 -22.29 0.70 -16.39
CA TYR A 350 -21.78 0.97 -17.72
C TYR A 350 -22.81 0.57 -18.79
N GLU A 351 -23.45 -0.60 -18.68
CA GLU A 351 -24.46 -1.05 -19.62
C GLU A 351 -25.62 -0.06 -19.77
N LYS A 352 -26.04 0.55 -18.66
CA LYS A 352 -27.14 1.52 -18.60
C LYS A 352 -26.72 2.94 -19.02
N SER A 353 -25.55 3.40 -18.58
CA SER A 353 -25.13 4.80 -18.74
C SER A 353 -24.20 5.04 -19.93
N LYS A 354 -23.53 4.00 -20.42
CA LYS A 354 -22.47 4.04 -21.43
C LYS A 354 -21.30 4.97 -21.09
N ARG A 355 -21.15 5.33 -19.81
CA ARG A 355 -20.01 6.14 -19.33
C ARG A 355 -18.79 5.24 -19.12
N SER A 356 -17.71 5.52 -19.85
CA SER A 356 -16.47 4.75 -19.82
C SER A 356 -15.85 4.62 -18.42
N GLU A 357 -16.05 5.61 -17.54
CA GLU A 357 -15.57 5.58 -16.15
C GLU A 357 -15.98 4.30 -15.40
N HIS A 358 -17.21 3.81 -15.59
CA HIS A 358 -17.69 2.60 -14.91
C HIS A 358 -17.07 1.34 -15.50
N LEU A 359 -16.79 1.33 -16.80
CA LEU A 359 -16.08 0.22 -17.44
C LEU A 359 -14.63 0.15 -16.95
N GLU A 360 -13.97 1.30 -16.82
CA GLU A 360 -12.62 1.40 -16.29
C GLU A 360 -12.54 0.97 -14.82
N THR A 361 -13.49 1.40 -13.98
CA THR A 361 -13.57 0.94 -12.60
C THR A 361 -13.85 -0.56 -12.51
N ALA A 362 -14.75 -1.09 -13.34
CA ALA A 362 -15.02 -2.53 -13.39
C ALA A 362 -13.77 -3.35 -13.78
N LEU A 363 -12.99 -2.86 -14.74
CA LEU A 363 -11.72 -3.47 -15.13
C LEU A 363 -10.69 -3.44 -13.99
N ALA A 364 -10.58 -2.32 -13.27
CA ALA A 364 -9.69 -2.23 -12.12
C ALA A 364 -10.12 -3.16 -10.97
N ASP A 365 -11.42 -3.30 -10.71
CA ASP A 365 -11.98 -4.26 -9.75
C ASP A 365 -11.65 -5.70 -10.11
N LEU A 366 -11.74 -6.08 -11.39
CA LEU A 366 -11.30 -7.40 -11.85
C LEU A 366 -9.79 -7.59 -11.77
N ASP A 367 -8.98 -6.57 -12.09
CA ASP A 367 -7.53 -6.66 -11.94
C ASP A 367 -7.15 -6.97 -10.48
N THR A 368 -7.74 -6.24 -9.53
CA THR A 368 -7.48 -6.50 -8.11
C THR A 368 -7.98 -7.87 -7.68
N ALA A 369 -9.15 -8.33 -8.16
CA ALA A 369 -9.64 -9.67 -7.88
C ALA A 369 -8.68 -10.76 -8.41
N ILE A 370 -8.17 -10.60 -9.63
CA ILE A 370 -7.21 -11.52 -10.27
C ILE A 370 -5.92 -11.55 -9.46
N LEU A 371 -5.29 -10.39 -9.27
CA LEU A 371 -3.99 -10.28 -8.59
C LEU A 371 -4.02 -10.84 -7.17
N LEU A 372 -5.08 -10.54 -6.42
CA LEU A 372 -5.24 -11.05 -5.06
C LEU A 372 -5.58 -12.55 -5.03
N THR A 373 -6.29 -13.07 -6.04
CA THR A 373 -6.55 -14.51 -6.15
C THR A 373 -5.28 -15.29 -6.53
N GLU A 374 -4.49 -14.78 -7.47
CA GLU A 374 -3.16 -15.31 -7.82
C GLU A 374 -2.28 -15.35 -6.57
N TYR A 375 -2.20 -14.23 -5.87
CA TYR A 375 -1.46 -14.12 -4.61
C TYR A 375 -1.89 -15.17 -3.58
N LEU A 376 -3.20 -15.41 -3.39
CA LEU A 376 -3.70 -16.48 -2.50
C LEU A 376 -3.30 -17.88 -2.95
N ILE A 377 -3.29 -18.15 -4.24
CA ILE A 377 -2.93 -19.46 -4.80
C ILE A 377 -1.42 -19.72 -4.62
N GLU A 378 -0.61 -18.72 -4.97
CA GLU A 378 0.86 -18.83 -5.01
C GLU A 378 1.47 -18.80 -3.61
N ASN A 379 1.04 -17.86 -2.78
CA ASN A 379 1.66 -17.59 -1.48
C ASN A 379 0.89 -18.20 -0.30
N ARG A 380 -0.41 -18.55 -0.47
CA ARG A 380 -1.23 -19.13 0.62
C ARG A 380 -1.79 -20.53 0.29
N GLY A 381 -1.32 -21.15 -0.78
CA GLY A 381 -1.67 -22.53 -1.14
C GLY A 381 -3.16 -22.77 -1.46
N ARG A 382 -3.95 -21.71 -1.72
CA ARG A 382 -5.40 -21.76 -1.96
C ARG A 382 -5.75 -22.24 -3.36
N ARG A 383 -5.23 -23.41 -3.76
CA ARG A 383 -5.35 -23.96 -5.12
C ARG A 383 -6.79 -24.20 -5.58
N GLU A 384 -7.74 -24.31 -4.65
CA GLU A 384 -9.16 -24.41 -4.98
C GLU A 384 -9.72 -23.17 -5.68
N LEU A 385 -9.06 -22.01 -5.56
CA LEU A 385 -9.47 -20.75 -6.18
C LEU A 385 -9.10 -20.65 -7.68
N SER A 386 -8.38 -21.63 -8.25
CA SER A 386 -7.98 -21.57 -9.66
C SER A 386 -9.16 -21.48 -10.64
N SER A 387 -10.32 -22.05 -10.26
CA SER A 387 -11.52 -21.92 -11.09
C SER A 387 -12.09 -20.49 -11.07
N ASP A 388 -12.02 -19.80 -9.93
CA ASP A 388 -12.52 -18.44 -9.79
C ASP A 388 -11.59 -17.46 -10.51
N LEU A 389 -10.27 -17.64 -10.35
CA LEU A 389 -9.26 -16.89 -11.10
C LEU A 389 -9.55 -16.93 -12.60
N ARG A 390 -9.73 -18.13 -13.16
CA ARG A 390 -10.02 -18.30 -14.59
C ARG A 390 -11.30 -17.60 -15.02
N GLN A 391 -12.33 -17.59 -14.17
CA GLN A 391 -13.56 -16.85 -14.47
C GLN A 391 -13.33 -15.34 -14.48
N TYR A 392 -12.50 -14.81 -13.58
CA TYR A 392 -12.17 -13.39 -13.55
C TYR A 392 -11.35 -12.98 -14.78
N GLU A 393 -10.36 -13.77 -15.17
CA GLU A 393 -9.55 -13.55 -16.38
C GLU A 393 -10.42 -13.51 -17.64
N ILE A 394 -11.30 -14.49 -17.83
CA ILE A 394 -12.22 -14.53 -18.99
C ILE A 394 -13.09 -13.27 -19.02
N ARG A 395 -13.66 -12.85 -17.88
CA ARG A 395 -14.47 -11.62 -17.82
C ARG A 395 -13.65 -10.39 -18.16
N ARG A 396 -12.41 -10.31 -17.66
CA ARG A 396 -11.49 -9.22 -17.95
C ARG A 396 -11.17 -9.15 -19.44
N GLU A 397 -10.86 -10.27 -20.09
CA GLU A 397 -10.57 -10.32 -21.52
C GLU A 397 -11.75 -9.83 -22.37
N VAL A 398 -12.97 -10.26 -22.02
CA VAL A 398 -14.20 -9.79 -22.69
C VAL A 398 -14.35 -8.27 -22.59
N LEU A 399 -14.14 -7.70 -21.40
CA LEU A 399 -14.23 -6.25 -21.20
C LEU A 399 -13.15 -5.48 -21.94
N ILE A 400 -11.92 -6.00 -21.99
CA ILE A 400 -10.83 -5.40 -22.76
C ILE A 400 -11.16 -5.41 -24.26
N ALA A 401 -11.76 -6.48 -24.79
CA ALA A 401 -12.16 -6.55 -26.19
C ALA A 401 -13.23 -5.51 -26.56
N ASP A 402 -14.10 -5.16 -25.62
CA ASP A 402 -15.10 -4.11 -25.80
C ASP A 402 -14.51 -2.69 -25.66
N TYR A 403 -13.40 -2.52 -24.94
CA TYR A 403 -12.81 -1.22 -24.59
C TYR A 403 -12.50 -0.29 -25.80
N PRO A 404 -11.88 -0.75 -26.92
CA PRO A 404 -11.56 0.13 -28.06
C PRO A 404 -12.79 0.68 -28.79
N ARG A 405 -13.97 0.08 -28.60
CA ARG A 405 -15.24 0.58 -29.15
C ARG A 405 -15.83 1.72 -28.31
N VAL A 406 -15.33 1.89 -27.09
CA VAL A 406 -15.86 2.78 -26.05
C VAL A 406 -14.94 3.97 -25.78
N ALA A 407 -13.63 3.78 -26.03
CA ALA A 407 -12.62 4.83 -25.92
C ALA A 407 -12.54 5.76 -27.16
N ARG A 408 -13.35 5.52 -28.19
CA ARG A 408 -13.56 6.40 -29.35
C ARG A 408 -14.87 7.13 -29.21
#